data_AF-A0A1Q9ANR8-F1
#
_entry.id   AF-A0A1Q9ANR8-F1
#
_cell.length_a   1.000
_cell.length_b   1.000
_cell.length_c   1.000
_cell.angle_alpha   90.00
_cell.angle_beta   90.00
_cell.angle_gamma   90.00
#
_symmetry.space_group_name_H-M   'P 1'
#
loop_
_entity.id
_entity.type
_entity.pdbx_description
1 polymer ?
#
loop_
_entity_poly.entity_id
_entity_poly.type
_entity_poly.pdbx_seq_one_letter_code
_entity_poly.pdbx_strand_id
1 'polypeptide(L)'
;MIWLHDLNFFVKLALAFAVMVTAWLAPGWQAGIAFALLCVLLLWLLRVPGVAGYSKGAALLTAMVMASWLLNLTLQGIPLAAALPVAAAMAARLVATTAAFFFVMETSTPGAILAASSAARLPPLVTLVLSLTFGVIPMLRADFERIADAQRARGMEIDDVGLPSRLRFALARGVPLLVQAIRMAHAISFSLSLYGYDLTRKRTTWRQVGLMVEPRLMMRNKADAK
;
A
#
# COMPACT_ATOMS: atom_id res chain seq x y z
N MET A 1 -14.00 -7.63 -15.45
CA MET A 1 -13.60 -6.74 -14.34
C MET A 1 -14.24 -7.32 -13.08
N ILE A 2 -13.45 -7.82 -12.13
CA ILE A 2 -13.99 -8.54 -10.96
C ILE A 2 -14.47 -7.47 -9.97
N TRP A 3 -15.77 -7.44 -9.70
CA TRP A 3 -16.47 -6.47 -8.84
C TRP A 3 -15.80 -6.25 -7.46
N LEU A 4 -15.10 -7.26 -6.92
CA LEU A 4 -14.38 -7.15 -5.65
C LEU A 4 -13.17 -6.19 -5.69
N HIS A 5 -12.61 -5.88 -6.87
CA HIS A 5 -11.50 -4.93 -6.98
C HIS A 5 -11.96 -3.49 -6.74
N ASP A 6 -13.22 -3.18 -7.00
CA ASP A 6 -13.76 -1.82 -6.85
C ASP A 6 -14.40 -1.57 -5.48
N LEU A 7 -14.28 -2.53 -4.54
CA LEU A 7 -14.76 -2.36 -3.17
C LEU A 7 -14.07 -1.18 -2.46
N ASN A 8 -14.82 -0.50 -1.59
CA ASN A 8 -14.28 0.56 -0.75
C ASN A 8 -13.04 0.09 0.04
N PHE A 9 -11.99 0.90 0.04
CA PHE A 9 -10.72 0.61 0.70
C PHE A 9 -10.88 0.23 2.18
N PHE A 10 -11.73 0.93 2.94
CA PHE A 10 -11.93 0.60 4.36
C PHE A 10 -12.60 -0.75 4.57
N VAL A 11 -13.49 -1.16 3.66
CA VAL A 11 -14.13 -2.49 3.72
C VAL A 11 -13.12 -3.58 3.40
N LYS A 12 -12.25 -3.37 2.41
CA LYS A 12 -11.14 -4.30 2.14
C LYS A 12 -10.19 -4.41 3.33
N LEU A 13 -9.87 -3.28 3.97
CA LEU A 13 -9.02 -3.26 5.16
C LEU A 13 -9.67 -3.99 6.34
N ALA A 14 -10.97 -3.78 6.57
CA ALA A 14 -11.72 -4.50 7.59
C ALA A 14 -11.79 -6.01 7.31
N LEU A 15 -12.02 -6.41 6.05
CA LEU A 15 -12.00 -7.81 5.63
C LEU A 15 -10.61 -8.42 5.86
N ALA A 16 -9.54 -7.72 5.46
CA ALA A 16 -8.18 -8.19 5.66
C ALA A 16 -7.84 -8.32 7.15
N PHE A 17 -8.27 -7.37 7.97
CA PHE A 17 -8.12 -7.44 9.42
C PHE A 17 -8.89 -8.63 10.01
N ALA A 18 -10.11 -8.90 9.55
CA ALA A 18 -10.87 -10.09 9.96
C ALA A 18 -10.14 -11.38 9.57
N VAL A 19 -9.63 -11.48 8.33
CA VAL A 19 -8.82 -12.62 7.87
C VAL A 19 -7.59 -12.81 8.76
N MET A 20 -6.88 -11.73 9.09
CA MET A 20 -5.74 -11.77 10.01
C MET A 20 -6.16 -12.31 11.39
N VAL A 21 -7.21 -11.76 11.99
CA VAL A 21 -7.70 -12.24 13.31
C VAL A 21 -8.08 -13.71 13.24
N THR A 22 -8.80 -14.15 12.21
CA THR A 22 -9.18 -15.57 12.04
C THR A 22 -7.96 -16.49 11.84
N ALA A 23 -6.92 -16.04 11.12
CA ALA A 23 -5.68 -16.80 10.97
C ALA A 23 -5.00 -17.03 12.32
N TRP A 24 -4.97 -16.01 13.18
CA TRP A 24 -4.30 -16.10 14.49
C TRP A 24 -5.12 -16.89 15.51
N LEU A 25 -6.45 -16.84 15.44
CA LEU A 25 -7.35 -17.63 16.27
C LEU A 25 -7.53 -19.09 15.81
N ALA A 26 -7.06 -19.44 14.60
CA ALA A 26 -7.21 -20.78 14.05
C ALA A 26 -6.61 -21.85 14.98
N PRO A 27 -7.41 -22.83 15.43
CA PRO A 27 -6.94 -23.88 16.32
C PRO A 27 -6.11 -24.92 15.55
N GLY A 28 -4.91 -25.19 16.05
CA GLY A 28 -4.03 -26.22 15.49
C GLY A 28 -3.40 -25.85 14.14
N TRP A 29 -2.47 -26.70 13.72
CA TRP A 29 -1.66 -26.49 12.51
C TRP A 29 -2.39 -26.86 11.22
N GLN A 30 -3.28 -27.85 11.27
CA GLN A 30 -4.06 -28.30 10.10
C GLN A 30 -5.03 -27.22 9.62
N ALA A 31 -5.81 -26.63 10.55
CA ALA A 31 -6.74 -25.56 10.21
C ALA A 31 -6.00 -24.31 9.72
N GLY A 32 -4.86 -23.98 10.34
CA GLY A 32 -4.01 -22.87 9.90
C GLY A 32 -3.52 -23.05 8.46
N ILE A 33 -2.99 -24.24 8.11
CA ILE A 33 -2.54 -24.54 6.74
C ILE A 33 -3.70 -24.50 5.76
N ALA A 34 -4.82 -25.14 6.07
CA ALA A 34 -6.00 -25.14 5.20
C ALA A 34 -6.49 -23.71 4.94
N PHE A 35 -6.51 -22.85 5.97
CA PHE A 35 -6.89 -21.45 5.84
C PHE A 35 -5.89 -20.63 5.03
N ALA A 36 -4.58 -20.85 5.22
CA ALA A 36 -3.55 -20.19 4.44
C ALA A 36 -3.62 -20.57 2.95
N LEU A 37 -3.80 -21.85 2.65
CA LEU A 37 -4.00 -22.33 1.29
C LEU A 37 -5.28 -21.78 0.67
N LEU A 38 -6.37 -21.71 1.44
CA LEU A 38 -7.61 -21.06 1.01
C LEU A 38 -7.38 -19.59 0.67
N CYS A 39 -6.64 -18.84 1.50
CA CYS A 39 -6.32 -17.43 1.22
C CYS A 39 -5.52 -17.28 -0.09
N VAL A 40 -4.51 -18.11 -0.31
CA VAL A 40 -3.72 -18.10 -1.56
C VAL A 40 -4.56 -18.51 -2.76
N LEU A 41 -5.44 -19.50 -2.61
CA LEU A 41 -6.37 -19.93 -3.65
C LEU A 41 -7.37 -18.81 -4.00
N LEU A 42 -7.88 -18.09 -3.01
CA LEU A 42 -8.75 -16.93 -3.22
C LEU A 42 -8.04 -15.82 -4.00
N LEU A 43 -6.75 -15.56 -3.75
CA LEU A 43 -5.98 -14.59 -4.56
C LEU A 43 -5.93 -15.01 -6.03
N TRP A 44 -5.74 -16.31 -6.30
CA TRP A 44 -5.74 -16.86 -7.64
C TRP A 44 -7.13 -16.77 -8.31
N LEU A 45 -8.18 -17.12 -7.57
CA LEU A 45 -9.56 -17.09 -8.05
C LEU A 45 -10.02 -15.65 -8.36
N LEU A 46 -9.63 -14.70 -7.52
CA LEU A 46 -9.87 -13.27 -7.70
C LEU A 46 -8.94 -12.62 -8.72
N ARG A 47 -8.04 -13.40 -9.36
CA ARG A 47 -7.08 -12.97 -10.39
C ARG A 47 -6.38 -11.67 -10.04
N VAL A 48 -5.89 -11.59 -8.79
CA VAL A 48 -5.14 -10.43 -8.30
C VAL A 48 -3.86 -10.29 -9.14
N PRO A 49 -3.51 -9.07 -9.61
CA PRO A 49 -2.28 -8.89 -10.36
C PRO A 49 -1.06 -9.34 -9.53
N GLY A 50 -0.02 -9.86 -10.17
CA GLY A 50 1.20 -10.26 -9.46
C GLY A 50 1.08 -11.48 -8.53
N VAL A 51 -0.05 -12.21 -8.50
CA VAL A 51 -0.26 -13.37 -7.61
C VAL A 51 0.81 -14.46 -7.77
N ALA A 52 1.34 -14.65 -8.98
CA ALA A 52 2.42 -15.61 -9.24
C ALA A 52 3.76 -15.20 -8.60
N GLY A 53 4.01 -13.89 -8.49
CA GLY A 53 5.16 -13.35 -7.75
C GLY A 53 4.95 -13.51 -6.25
N TYR A 54 3.75 -13.18 -5.77
CA TYR A 54 3.37 -13.37 -4.37
C TYR A 54 3.50 -14.83 -3.93
N SER A 55 3.03 -15.81 -4.72
CA SER A 55 3.11 -17.22 -4.34
C SER A 55 4.56 -17.72 -4.20
N LYS A 56 5.50 -17.21 -5.01
CA LYS A 56 6.93 -17.49 -4.85
C LYS A 56 7.47 -16.88 -3.55
N GLY A 57 7.10 -15.64 -3.26
CA GLY A 57 7.47 -14.97 -2.01
C GLY A 57 6.90 -15.66 -0.77
N ALA A 58 5.64 -16.11 -0.84
CA ALA A 58 4.98 -16.86 0.23
C ALA A 58 5.65 -18.22 0.48
N ALA A 59 6.09 -18.92 -0.57
CA ALA A 59 6.85 -20.16 -0.43
C ALA A 59 8.21 -19.92 0.25
N LEU A 60 8.93 -18.87 -0.16
CA LEU A 60 10.19 -18.47 0.48
C LEU A 60 9.99 -18.10 1.96
N LEU A 61 8.96 -17.30 2.24
CA LEU A 61 8.60 -16.91 3.60
C LEU A 61 8.24 -18.12 4.46
N THR A 62 7.47 -19.07 3.91
CA THR A 62 7.13 -20.32 4.59
C THR A 62 8.39 -21.10 4.95
N ALA A 63 9.31 -21.29 3.99
CA ALA A 63 10.57 -21.98 4.24
C ALA A 63 11.43 -21.28 5.30
N MET A 64 11.54 -19.95 5.23
CA MET A 64 12.32 -19.16 6.19
C MET A 64 11.75 -19.22 7.60
N VAL A 65 10.43 -19.09 7.74
CA VAL A 65 9.73 -19.18 9.04
C VAL A 65 9.84 -20.59 9.61
N MET A 66 9.62 -21.62 8.78
CA MET A 66 9.78 -23.02 9.19
C MET A 66 11.19 -23.28 9.70
N ALA A 67 12.21 -22.89 8.95
CA ALA A 67 13.61 -23.08 9.34
C ALA A 67 13.93 -22.34 10.65
N SER A 68 13.49 -21.09 10.79
CA SER A 68 13.72 -20.29 11.99
C SER A 68 13.06 -20.87 13.23
N TRP A 69 11.79 -21.27 13.14
CA TRP A 69 11.07 -21.88 14.27
C TRP A 69 11.58 -23.28 14.60
N LEU A 70 11.88 -24.10 13.60
CA LEU A 70 12.44 -25.42 13.85
C LEU A 70 13.79 -25.32 14.56
N LEU A 71 14.69 -24.46 14.09
CA LEU A 71 15.98 -24.21 14.74
C LEU A 71 15.78 -23.68 16.17
N ASN A 72 14.89 -22.72 16.36
CA ASN A 72 14.64 -22.12 17.67
C ASN A 72 14.11 -23.14 18.69
N LEU A 73 13.15 -23.99 18.30
CA LEU A 73 12.55 -24.98 19.18
C LEU A 73 13.47 -26.18 19.44
N THR A 74 14.26 -26.61 18.44
CA THR A 74 15.24 -27.68 18.67
C THR A 74 16.37 -27.23 19.58
N LEU A 75 16.82 -25.98 19.48
CA LEU A 75 17.79 -25.39 20.42
C LEU A 75 17.24 -25.31 21.86
N GLN A 76 15.92 -25.23 22.04
CA GLN A 76 15.26 -25.31 23.35
C GLN A 76 15.05 -26.75 23.85
N GLY A 77 15.51 -27.76 23.11
CA GLY A 77 15.38 -29.17 23.48
C GLY A 77 14.02 -29.79 23.14
N ILE A 78 13.17 -29.11 22.37
CA ILE A 78 11.87 -29.66 21.95
C ILE A 78 12.08 -30.67 20.81
N PRO A 79 11.50 -31.88 20.89
CA PRO A 79 11.67 -32.90 19.85
C PRO A 79 11.09 -32.41 18.52
N LEU A 80 11.74 -32.79 17.41
CA LEU A 80 11.39 -32.32 16.07
C LEU A 80 9.93 -32.63 15.69
N ALA A 81 9.40 -33.77 16.16
CA ALA A 81 8.01 -34.17 15.95
C ALA A 81 7.00 -33.20 16.58
N ALA A 82 7.34 -32.57 17.71
CA ALA A 82 6.50 -31.56 18.35
C ALA A 82 6.76 -30.15 17.79
N ALA A 83 7.98 -29.87 17.33
CA ALA A 83 8.35 -28.58 16.75
C ALA A 83 7.74 -28.35 15.35
N LEU A 84 7.62 -29.40 14.53
CA LEU A 84 7.09 -29.33 13.16
C LEU A 84 5.67 -28.74 13.08
N PRO A 85 4.68 -29.24 13.85
CA PRO A 85 3.33 -28.65 13.87
C PRO A 85 3.32 -27.18 14.27
N VAL A 86 4.13 -26.79 15.26
CA VAL A 86 4.19 -25.41 15.76
C VAL A 86 4.77 -24.50 14.69
N ALA A 87 5.90 -24.88 14.09
CA ALA A 87 6.51 -24.15 12.99
C ALA A 87 5.56 -23.99 11.80
N ALA A 88 4.85 -25.07 11.43
CA ALA A 88 3.90 -25.07 10.32
C ALA A 88 2.70 -24.17 10.59
N ALA A 89 2.17 -24.18 11.82
CA ALA A 89 1.11 -23.27 12.23
C ALA A 89 1.56 -21.80 12.15
N MET A 90 2.78 -21.48 12.57
CA MET A 90 3.31 -20.12 12.51
C MET A 90 3.55 -19.63 11.09
N ALA A 91 4.11 -20.50 10.23
CA ALA A 91 4.27 -20.20 8.81
C ALA A 91 2.91 -19.95 8.14
N ALA A 92 1.91 -20.80 8.42
CA ALA A 92 0.57 -20.64 7.86
C ALA A 92 -0.11 -19.32 8.30
N ARG A 93 0.02 -18.93 9.58
CA ARG A 93 -0.49 -17.63 10.08
C ARG A 93 0.10 -16.45 9.33
N LEU A 94 1.42 -16.46 9.08
CA LEU A 94 2.10 -15.40 8.35
C LEU A 94 1.72 -15.39 6.87
N VAL A 95 1.56 -16.56 6.24
CA VAL A 95 1.06 -16.63 4.86
C VAL A 95 -0.35 -16.05 4.75
N ALA A 96 -1.29 -16.46 5.61
CA ALA A 96 -2.65 -15.91 5.59
C ALA A 96 -2.68 -14.38 5.82
N THR A 97 -1.86 -13.90 6.76
CA THR A 97 -1.73 -12.47 7.07
C THR A 97 -1.17 -11.68 5.88
N THR A 98 -0.08 -12.17 5.29
CA THR A 98 0.55 -11.51 4.14
C THR A 98 -0.33 -11.59 2.89
N ALA A 99 -1.11 -12.66 2.70
CA ALA A 99 -2.04 -12.82 1.59
C ALA A 99 -3.17 -11.78 1.66
N ALA A 100 -3.76 -11.59 2.84
CA ALA A 100 -4.78 -10.58 3.09
C ALA A 100 -4.25 -9.17 2.83
N PHE A 101 -3.04 -8.87 3.31
CA PHE A 101 -2.41 -7.58 3.08
C PHE A 101 -2.05 -7.36 1.60
N PHE A 102 -1.52 -8.38 0.92
CA PHE A 102 -1.21 -8.35 -0.50
C PHE A 102 -2.46 -8.05 -1.33
N PHE A 103 -3.60 -8.68 -1.03
CA PHE A 103 -4.88 -8.37 -1.68
C PHE A 103 -5.26 -6.89 -1.55
N VAL A 104 -5.17 -6.32 -0.34
CA VAL A 104 -5.51 -4.91 -0.11
C VAL A 104 -4.58 -4.00 -0.90
N MET A 105 -3.27 -4.22 -0.80
CA MET A 105 -2.27 -3.37 -1.43
C MET A 105 -2.37 -3.38 -2.96
N GLU A 106 -2.51 -4.56 -3.56
CA GLU A 106 -2.48 -4.72 -5.01
C GLU A 106 -3.79 -4.26 -5.67
N THR A 107 -4.92 -4.34 -4.95
CA THR A 107 -6.23 -3.93 -5.49
C THR A 107 -6.65 -2.52 -5.08
N SER A 108 -5.82 -1.77 -4.35
CA SER A 108 -6.18 -0.43 -3.85
C SER A 108 -5.30 0.65 -4.45
N THR A 109 -5.90 1.49 -5.29
CA THR A 109 -5.21 2.64 -5.87
C THR A 109 -5.21 3.84 -4.92
N PRO A 110 -4.24 4.78 -5.04
CA PRO A 110 -4.27 6.03 -4.28
C PRO A 110 -5.61 6.78 -4.42
N GLY A 111 -6.19 6.76 -5.63
CA GLY A 111 -7.50 7.35 -5.90
C GLY A 111 -8.64 6.69 -5.12
N ALA A 112 -8.60 5.36 -4.93
CA ALA A 112 -9.57 4.62 -4.13
C ALA A 112 -9.42 4.90 -2.62
N ILE A 113 -8.19 5.04 -2.13
CA ILE A 113 -7.90 5.42 -0.74
C ILE A 113 -8.44 6.84 -0.45
N LEU A 114 -8.18 7.78 -1.36
CA LEU A 114 -8.69 9.16 -1.29
C LEU A 114 -10.21 9.21 -1.31
N ALA A 115 -10.82 8.45 -2.22
CA ALA A 115 -12.26 8.32 -2.33
C ALA A 115 -12.86 7.82 -1.01
N ALA A 116 -12.34 6.71 -0.48
CA ALA A 116 -12.80 6.13 0.77
C ALA A 116 -12.63 7.11 1.95
N SER A 117 -11.49 7.81 2.02
CA SER A 117 -11.20 8.82 3.04
C SER A 117 -12.19 10.00 3.01
N SER A 118 -12.58 10.45 1.81
CA SER A 118 -13.61 11.47 1.65
C SER A 118 -15.00 10.96 2.02
N ALA A 119 -15.34 9.73 1.64
CA ALA A 119 -16.59 9.06 1.99
C ALA A 119 -16.78 8.94 3.51
N ALA A 120 -15.70 8.61 4.23
CA ALA A 120 -15.65 8.52 5.68
C ALA A 120 -15.73 9.90 6.38
N ARG A 121 -15.84 11.01 5.62
CA ARG A 121 -15.92 12.38 6.13
C ARG A 121 -14.77 12.73 7.09
N LEU A 122 -13.56 12.27 6.77
CA LEU A 122 -12.35 12.70 7.48
C LEU A 122 -12.21 14.23 7.41
N PRO A 123 -11.52 14.85 8.38
CA PRO A 123 -11.35 16.30 8.41
C PRO A 123 -10.82 16.85 7.07
N PRO A 124 -11.31 18.00 6.58
CA PRO A 124 -10.93 18.54 5.27
C PRO A 124 -9.42 18.65 5.09
N LEU A 125 -8.70 19.06 6.14
CA LEU A 125 -7.23 19.14 6.14
C LEU A 125 -6.57 17.79 5.84
N VAL A 126 -7.06 16.69 6.43
CA VAL A 126 -6.52 15.35 6.23
C VAL A 126 -6.72 14.90 4.78
N THR A 127 -7.93 15.09 4.24
CA THR A 127 -8.24 14.74 2.85
C THR A 127 -7.45 15.58 1.84
N LEU A 128 -7.22 16.87 2.13
CA LEU A 128 -6.39 17.75 1.33
C LEU A 128 -4.94 17.28 1.32
N VAL A 129 -4.36 17.05 2.49
CA VAL A 129 -2.96 16.60 2.61
C VAL A 129 -2.77 15.28 1.89
N LEU A 130 -3.64 14.28 2.11
CA LEU A 130 -3.58 13.00 1.37
C LEU A 130 -3.64 13.21 -0.14
N SER A 131 -4.53 14.08 -0.62
CA SER A 131 -4.70 14.33 -2.05
C SER A 131 -3.47 14.98 -2.66
N LEU A 132 -2.90 15.95 -1.96
CA LEU A 132 -1.65 16.62 -2.37
C LEU A 132 -0.49 15.63 -2.33
N THR A 133 -0.33 14.85 -1.27
CA THR A 133 0.75 13.87 -1.14
C THR A 133 0.73 12.87 -2.31
N PHE A 134 -0.41 12.23 -2.58
CA PHE A 134 -0.49 11.27 -3.69
C PHE A 134 -0.30 11.91 -5.06
N GLY A 135 -0.74 13.16 -5.25
CA GLY A 135 -0.54 13.90 -6.51
C GLY A 135 0.90 14.40 -6.71
N VAL A 136 1.60 14.74 -5.63
CA VAL A 136 2.93 15.36 -5.66
C VAL A 136 4.05 14.33 -5.76
N ILE A 137 3.90 13.12 -5.21
CA ILE A 137 4.90 12.04 -5.32
C ILE A 137 5.38 11.78 -6.77
N PRO A 138 4.49 11.55 -7.76
CA PRO A 138 4.95 11.29 -9.13
C PRO A 138 5.63 12.52 -9.75
N MET A 139 5.21 13.73 -9.38
CA MET A 139 5.84 14.98 -9.84
C MET A 139 7.26 15.11 -9.27
N LEU A 140 7.44 14.90 -7.97
CA LEU A 140 8.75 14.93 -7.32
C LEU A 140 9.69 13.85 -7.86
N ARG A 141 9.17 12.67 -8.20
CA ARG A 141 9.96 11.63 -8.87
C ARG A 141 10.47 12.12 -10.22
N ALA A 142 9.61 12.73 -11.04
CA ALA A 142 10.01 13.28 -12.33
C ALA A 142 11.02 14.43 -12.19
N ASP A 143 10.85 15.31 -11.20
CA ASP A 143 11.83 16.36 -10.87
C ASP A 143 13.16 15.77 -10.43
N PHE A 144 13.14 14.74 -9.57
CA PHE A 144 14.34 14.08 -9.11
C PHE A 144 15.14 13.46 -10.26
N GLU A 145 14.47 12.76 -11.19
CA GLU A 145 15.13 12.20 -12.38
C GLU A 145 15.72 13.30 -13.27
N ARG A 146 14.97 14.38 -13.54
CA ARG A 146 15.49 15.53 -14.31
C ARG A 146 16.72 16.15 -13.66
N ILE A 147 16.71 16.31 -12.34
CA ILE A 147 17.86 16.83 -11.59
C ILE A 147 19.02 15.84 -11.66
N ALA A 148 18.76 14.53 -11.53
CA ALA A 148 19.77 13.49 -11.67
C ALA A 148 20.44 13.57 -13.05
N ASP A 149 19.67 13.63 -14.12
CA ASP A 149 20.16 13.74 -15.49
C ASP A 149 20.99 15.01 -15.71
N ALA A 150 20.52 16.15 -15.19
CA ALA A 150 21.25 17.42 -15.27
C ALA A 150 22.58 17.39 -14.49
N GLN A 151 22.63 16.70 -13.35
CA GLN A 151 23.85 16.52 -12.59
C GLN A 151 24.81 15.54 -13.28
N ARG A 152 24.31 14.45 -13.89
CA ARG A 152 25.12 13.55 -14.71
C ARG A 152 25.76 14.29 -15.88
N ALA A 153 25.01 15.16 -16.56
CA ALA A 153 25.54 16.02 -17.64
C ALA A 153 26.64 17.01 -17.16
N ARG A 154 26.69 17.32 -15.85
CA ARG A 154 27.74 18.13 -15.22
C ARG A 154 28.93 17.29 -14.72
N GLY A 155 29.00 16.01 -15.09
CA GLY A 155 30.10 15.11 -14.73
C GLY A 155 29.91 14.37 -13.40
N MET A 156 28.69 14.30 -12.86
CA MET A 156 28.40 13.46 -11.69
C MET A 156 28.20 12.00 -12.11
N GLU A 157 29.25 11.19 -12.03
CA GLU A 157 29.18 9.73 -12.21
C GLU A 157 28.90 9.03 -10.88
N ILE A 158 27.87 8.17 -10.83
CA ILE A 158 27.37 7.58 -9.58
C ILE A 158 27.83 6.11 -9.42
N ASP A 159 28.29 5.49 -10.49
CA ASP A 159 28.37 4.03 -10.58
C ASP A 159 29.55 3.42 -9.79
N ASP A 160 30.62 4.18 -9.53
CA ASP A 160 31.82 3.68 -8.81
C ASP A 160 32.37 4.67 -7.76
N VAL A 161 31.51 5.17 -6.86
CA VAL A 161 31.96 6.09 -5.79
C VAL A 161 31.83 5.54 -4.37
N GLY A 162 32.85 5.83 -3.56
CA GLY A 162 32.85 5.55 -2.12
C GLY A 162 31.75 6.29 -1.36
N LEU A 163 31.44 5.82 -0.14
CA LEU A 163 30.34 6.33 0.69
C LEU A 163 30.32 7.87 0.89
N PRO A 164 31.44 8.56 1.14
CA PRO A 164 31.43 10.02 1.30
C PRO A 164 31.00 10.76 0.02
N SER A 165 31.50 10.30 -1.13
CA SER A 165 31.15 10.85 -2.43
C SER A 165 29.67 10.60 -2.78
N ARG A 166 29.15 9.42 -2.42
CA ARG A 166 27.73 9.08 -2.59
C ARG A 166 26.81 10.01 -1.80
N LEU A 167 27.19 10.36 -0.56
CA LEU A 167 26.45 11.34 0.25
C LEU A 167 26.48 12.73 -0.40
N ARG A 168 27.65 13.19 -0.86
CA ARG A 168 27.78 14.47 -1.57
C ARG A 168 26.89 14.51 -2.81
N PHE A 169 26.82 13.43 -3.58
CA PHE A 169 25.95 13.33 -4.75
C PHE A 169 24.46 13.23 -4.41
N ALA A 170 24.11 12.64 -3.28
CA ALA A 170 22.75 12.68 -2.77
C ALA A 170 22.35 14.12 -2.41
N LEU A 171 23.22 14.87 -1.74
CA LEU A 171 22.98 16.28 -1.40
C LEU A 171 22.89 17.16 -2.66
N ALA A 172 23.77 16.97 -3.63
CA ALA A 172 23.77 17.74 -4.89
C ALA A 172 22.47 17.56 -5.71
N ARG A 173 21.77 16.43 -5.57
CA ARG A 173 20.44 16.20 -6.16
C ARG A 173 19.30 16.61 -5.22
N GLY A 174 19.45 16.35 -3.93
CA GLY A 174 18.42 16.56 -2.92
C GLY A 174 18.16 18.03 -2.61
N VAL A 175 19.21 18.87 -2.54
CA VAL A 175 19.04 20.31 -2.25
C VAL A 175 18.23 21.02 -3.35
N PRO A 176 18.54 20.85 -4.65
CA PRO A 176 17.69 21.41 -5.72
C PRO A 176 16.24 20.91 -5.67
N LEU A 177 16.02 19.62 -5.37
CA LEU A 177 14.68 19.06 -5.25
C LEU A 177 13.91 19.71 -4.10
N LEU A 178 14.56 19.94 -2.95
CA LEU A 178 13.96 20.58 -1.79
C LEU A 178 13.55 22.03 -2.10
N VAL A 179 14.42 22.79 -2.77
CA VAL A 179 14.08 24.16 -3.22
C VAL A 179 12.87 24.14 -4.15
N GLN A 180 12.84 23.21 -5.12
CA GLN A 180 11.71 23.06 -6.03
C GLN A 180 10.41 22.67 -5.31
N ALA A 181 10.49 21.78 -4.33
CA ALA A 181 9.35 21.38 -3.50
C ALA A 181 8.79 22.56 -2.69
N ILE A 182 9.64 23.41 -2.12
CA ILE A 182 9.20 24.63 -1.41
C ILE A 182 8.50 25.60 -2.36
N ARG A 183 9.06 25.84 -3.54
CA ARG A 183 8.43 26.70 -4.56
C ARG A 183 7.07 26.18 -4.99
N MET A 184 6.96 24.87 -5.20
CA MET A 184 5.69 24.21 -5.51
C MET A 184 4.68 24.35 -4.37
N ALA A 185 5.09 24.15 -3.12
CA ALA A 185 4.23 24.31 -1.96
C ALA A 185 3.68 25.75 -1.85
N HIS A 186 4.54 26.76 -2.07
CA HIS A 186 4.11 28.16 -2.13
C HIS A 186 3.11 28.41 -3.27
N ALA A 187 3.36 27.87 -4.47
CA ALA A 187 2.46 28.02 -5.60
C ALA A 187 1.09 27.36 -5.37
N ILE A 188 1.07 26.17 -4.78
CA ILE A 188 -0.17 25.47 -4.40
C ILE A 188 -0.92 26.29 -3.34
N SER A 189 -0.24 26.73 -2.28
CA SER A 189 -0.84 27.54 -1.21
C SER A 189 -1.45 28.84 -1.74
N PHE A 190 -0.69 29.56 -2.60
CA PHE A 190 -1.18 30.78 -3.24
C PHE A 190 -2.37 30.51 -4.16
N SER A 191 -2.35 29.42 -4.93
CA SER A 191 -3.49 29.04 -5.76
C SER A 191 -4.74 28.73 -4.92
N LEU A 192 -4.56 28.02 -3.80
CA LEU A 192 -5.65 27.72 -2.86
C LEU A 192 -6.25 29.00 -2.27
N SER A 193 -5.43 30.00 -1.91
CA SER A 193 -5.94 31.28 -1.41
C SER A 193 -6.68 32.08 -2.48
N LEU A 194 -6.19 32.12 -3.73
CA LEU A 194 -6.88 32.76 -4.85
C LEU A 194 -8.24 32.13 -5.15
N TYR A 195 -8.36 30.80 -5.06
CA TYR A 195 -9.64 30.10 -5.22
C TYR A 195 -10.54 30.17 -3.97
N GLY A 196 -10.16 30.93 -2.94
CA GLY A 196 -10.95 31.09 -1.72
C GLY A 196 -11.07 29.78 -0.92
N TYR A 197 -10.03 28.95 -0.92
CA TYR A 197 -10.03 27.70 -0.17
C TYR A 197 -10.05 27.98 1.35
N ASP A 198 -11.20 27.74 1.97
CA ASP A 198 -11.42 27.87 3.40
C ASP A 198 -11.58 26.47 4.05
N LEU A 199 -10.81 26.21 5.11
CA LEU A 199 -10.84 24.97 5.89
C LEU A 199 -11.99 24.91 6.90
N THR A 200 -12.58 26.05 7.26
CA THR A 200 -13.65 26.16 8.28
C THR A 200 -15.04 25.87 7.72
N ARG A 201 -15.21 26.00 6.39
CA ARG A 201 -16.48 25.79 5.69
C ARG A 201 -16.70 24.30 5.39
N LYS A 202 -17.94 23.83 5.56
CA LYS A 202 -18.34 22.50 5.07
C LYS A 202 -18.19 22.45 3.55
N ARG A 203 -17.45 21.46 3.05
CA ARG A 203 -17.15 21.32 1.62
C ARG A 203 -18.03 20.24 0.99
N THR A 204 -18.33 20.41 -0.29
CA THR A 204 -19.00 19.42 -1.12
C THR A 204 -17.96 18.59 -1.88
N THR A 205 -18.11 17.27 -1.91
CA THR A 205 -17.25 16.39 -2.69
C THR A 205 -17.87 16.14 -4.06
N TRP A 206 -17.10 16.34 -5.13
CA TRP A 206 -17.56 16.07 -6.50
C TRP A 206 -17.51 14.58 -6.86
N ARG A 207 -16.56 13.83 -6.29
CA ARG A 207 -16.52 12.37 -6.44
C ARG A 207 -17.52 11.72 -5.49
N GLN A 208 -18.54 11.06 -6.01
CA GLN A 208 -19.41 10.19 -5.21
C GLN A 208 -18.67 8.89 -4.90
N VAL A 209 -18.71 8.46 -3.65
CA VAL A 209 -18.04 7.24 -3.19
C VAL A 209 -19.04 6.47 -2.35
N GLY A 210 -19.57 5.40 -2.91
CA GLY A 210 -20.48 4.48 -2.22
C GLY A 210 -19.73 3.27 -1.64
N LEU A 211 -20.42 2.14 -1.56
CA LEU A 211 -19.81 0.83 -1.23
C LEU A 211 -18.77 0.41 -2.29
N MET A 212 -19.01 0.84 -3.54
CA MET A 212 -18.10 0.69 -4.66
C MET A 212 -17.47 2.03 -5.01
N VAL A 213 -16.17 2.02 -5.29
CA VAL A 213 -15.48 3.17 -5.87
C VAL A 213 -15.70 3.10 -7.37
N GLU A 214 -16.82 3.65 -7.84
CA GLU A 214 -17.09 3.71 -9.27
C GLU A 214 -15.99 4.52 -9.98
N PRO A 215 -15.32 3.94 -10.99
CA PRO A 215 -14.24 4.63 -11.70
C PRO A 215 -14.73 5.77 -12.60
N ARG A 216 -16.05 5.88 -12.84
CA ARG A 216 -16.65 6.90 -13.71
C ARG A 216 -17.63 7.75 -12.93
N LEU A 217 -17.67 9.04 -13.27
CA LEU A 217 -18.80 9.90 -12.89
C LEU A 217 -20.06 9.33 -13.54
N MET A 218 -20.99 8.84 -12.74
CA MET A 218 -22.38 8.87 -13.18
C MET A 218 -22.78 10.35 -13.22
N MET A 219 -22.81 10.94 -14.42
CA MET A 219 -23.54 12.19 -14.59
C MET A 219 -24.97 11.89 -14.18
N ARG A 220 -25.41 12.45 -13.05
CA ARG A 220 -26.77 12.33 -12.54
C ARG A 220 -27.73 12.69 -13.68
N ASN A 221 -28.40 11.68 -14.23
CA ASN A 221 -29.36 11.90 -15.29
C ASN A 221 -30.58 12.56 -14.63
N LYS A 222 -31.19 13.54 -15.30
CA LYS A 222 -32.31 14.34 -14.74
C LYS A 222 -33.54 13.49 -14.32
N ALA A 223 -33.54 12.19 -14.60
CA ALA A 223 -34.59 11.24 -14.26
C ALA A 223 -34.65 10.89 -12.75
N ASP A 224 -33.56 10.99 -12.00
CA ASP A 224 -33.50 10.62 -10.57
C ASP A 224 -33.84 11.78 -9.63
N ALA A 225 -34.40 12.87 -10.17
CA ALA A 225 -34.78 14.08 -9.43
C ALA A 225 -36.30 14.21 -9.29
N LYS A 226 -37.00 13.08 -9.16
CA LYS A 226 -38.42 13.05 -8.78
C LYS A 226 -38.57 12.63 -7.32
#